data_AF-A0AAW3BGP4-F1
#
_entry.id   AF-A0AAW3BGP4-F1
#
_cell.length_a   1.000
_cell.length_b   1.000
_cell.length_c   1.000
_cell.angle_alpha   90.00
_cell.angle_beta   90.00
_cell.angle_gamma   90.00
#
_symmetry.space_group_name_H-M   'P 1'
#
loop_
_entity.id
_entity.type
_entity.pdbx_description
1 polymer ?
#
loop_
_entity_poly.entity_id
_entity_poly.type
_entity_poly.pdbx_seq_one_letter_code
_entity_poly.pdbx_strand_id
1 'polypeptide(L)'
;MEDPNQKKVMSTPDWANTEQGIEAAKGYLRQGGTVDFYEMISRCILQEHPSDPVDFCLRIVRDIMNGTEITAGADYQPKKVEDNNYMCEKNVNAFLDAWILALLHERPGTDLERMQFHRQYLEGLRGGLGKV
;
A
#
# COMPACT_ATOMS: atom_id res chain seq x y z
N MET A 1 31.52 -5.44 -17.72
CA MET A 1 30.93 -4.13 -18.07
C MET A 1 29.43 -4.38 -18.03
N GLU A 2 28.82 -4.16 -16.87
CA GLU A 2 27.41 -4.47 -16.63
C GLU A 2 26.56 -3.25 -16.95
N ASP A 3 25.50 -3.48 -17.71
CA ASP A 3 24.63 -2.45 -18.27
C ASP A 3 23.77 -1.79 -17.17
N PRO A 4 23.83 -0.46 -16.97
CA PRO A 4 23.15 0.23 -15.86
C PRO A 4 21.64 0.42 -16.07
N ASN A 5 21.02 -0.15 -17.11
CA ASN A 5 19.64 0.14 -17.47
C ASN A 5 18.67 -1.06 -17.35
N GLN A 6 18.92 -1.98 -16.41
CA GLN A 6 17.85 -2.88 -15.94
C GLN A 6 16.85 -2.10 -15.09
N LYS A 7 15.97 -1.33 -15.75
CA LYS A 7 14.65 -1.07 -15.19
C LYS A 7 14.05 -2.43 -14.86
N LYS A 8 13.87 -2.71 -13.57
CA LYS A 8 13.14 -3.89 -13.08
C LYS A 8 11.77 -3.85 -13.77
N VAL A 9 11.61 -4.59 -14.86
CA VAL A 9 10.32 -4.75 -15.53
C VAL A 9 9.47 -5.43 -14.47
N MET A 10 8.52 -4.70 -13.89
CA MET A 10 7.49 -5.32 -13.07
C MET A 10 6.69 -6.19 -14.04
N SER A 11 7.06 -7.47 -14.14
CA SER A 11 6.29 -8.43 -14.93
C SER A 11 4.85 -8.37 -14.46
N THR A 12 3.94 -8.11 -15.40
CA THR A 12 2.51 -8.15 -15.14
C THR A 12 2.18 -9.49 -14.47
N PRO A 13 1.55 -9.50 -13.29
CA PRO A 13 1.22 -10.74 -12.61
C PRO A 13 0.40 -11.66 -13.52
N ASP A 14 0.59 -12.98 -13.42
CA ASP A 14 -0.07 -13.94 -14.32
C ASP A 14 -1.60 -13.80 -14.34
N TRP A 15 -2.19 -13.43 -13.21
CA TRP A 15 -3.62 -13.19 -13.08
C TRP A 15 -4.11 -11.94 -13.82
N ALA A 16 -3.25 -10.96 -14.08
CA ALA A 16 -3.60 -9.71 -14.75
C ALA A 16 -3.58 -9.81 -16.28
N ASN A 17 -3.28 -10.99 -16.84
CA ASN A 17 -3.28 -11.24 -18.29
C ASN A 17 -4.66 -11.59 -18.85
N THR A 18 -5.69 -11.70 -18.00
CA THR A 18 -7.06 -12.05 -18.43
C THR A 18 -8.08 -11.09 -17.80
N GLU A 19 -9.15 -10.81 -18.53
CA GLU A 19 -10.27 -10.00 -18.04
C GLU A 19 -10.89 -10.62 -16.78
N GLN A 20 -11.04 -11.95 -16.76
CA GLN A 20 -11.56 -12.69 -15.60
C GLN A 20 -10.67 -12.52 -14.36
N GLY A 21 -9.34 -12.58 -14.52
CA GLY A 21 -8.41 -12.38 -13.41
C GLY A 21 -8.42 -10.94 -12.90
N ILE A 22 -8.57 -9.95 -13.78
CA ILE A 22 -8.75 -8.54 -13.40
C ILE A 22 -10.07 -8.35 -12.63
N GLU A 23 -11.18 -8.91 -13.10
CA GLU A 23 -12.46 -8.82 -12.40
C GLU A 23 -12.45 -9.55 -11.05
N ALA A 24 -11.77 -10.68 -10.95
CA ALA A 24 -11.57 -11.37 -9.67
C ALA A 24 -10.76 -10.52 -8.68
N ALA A 25 -9.69 -9.85 -9.14
CA ALA A 25 -8.89 -8.94 -8.31
C ALA A 25 -9.70 -7.73 -7.84
N LYS A 26 -10.46 -7.09 -8.73
CA LYS A 26 -11.40 -6.01 -8.37
C LYS A 26 -12.44 -6.48 -7.37
N GLY A 27 -13.01 -7.67 -7.59
CA GLY A 27 -13.96 -8.31 -6.69
C GLY A 27 -13.38 -8.52 -5.30
N TYR A 28 -12.15 -9.00 -5.22
CA TYR A 28 -11.42 -9.17 -3.95
C TYR A 28 -11.20 -7.84 -3.22
N LEU A 29 -10.71 -6.81 -3.92
CA LEU A 29 -10.44 -5.49 -3.28
C LEU A 29 -11.72 -4.82 -2.76
N ARG A 30 -12.87 -5.07 -3.37
CA ARG A 30 -14.16 -4.55 -2.89
C ARG A 30 -14.67 -5.28 -1.64
N GLN A 31 -14.05 -6.38 -1.24
CA GLN A 31 -14.42 -7.12 -0.02
C GLN A 31 -13.66 -6.59 1.19
N GLY A 32 -14.31 -6.70 2.37
CA GLY A 32 -13.65 -6.50 3.67
C GLY A 32 -13.06 -5.11 3.89
N GLY A 33 -13.62 -4.06 3.27
CA GLY A 33 -13.16 -2.67 3.46
C GLY A 33 -11.75 -2.38 2.93
N THR A 34 -11.20 -3.23 2.06
CA THR A 34 -9.81 -3.08 1.57
C THR A 34 -9.60 -1.76 0.83
N VAL A 35 -10.57 -1.33 0.00
CA VAL A 35 -10.52 -0.01 -0.66
C VAL A 35 -10.50 1.11 0.37
N ASP A 36 -11.40 1.07 1.36
CA ASP A 36 -11.49 2.10 2.41
C ASP A 36 -10.20 2.19 3.24
N PHE A 37 -9.57 1.04 3.50
CA PHE A 37 -8.27 0.97 4.17
C PHE A 37 -7.19 1.70 3.38
N TYR A 38 -7.02 1.40 2.09
CA TYR A 38 -5.99 2.07 1.27
C TYR A 38 -6.32 3.54 1.01
N GLU A 39 -7.59 3.92 0.92
CA GLU A 39 -8.01 5.31 0.85
C GLU A 39 -7.63 6.06 2.13
N MET A 40 -7.94 5.48 3.30
CA MET A 40 -7.54 6.03 4.60
C MET A 40 -6.02 6.18 4.69
N ILE A 41 -5.24 5.15 4.35
CA ILE A 41 -3.77 5.21 4.34
C ILE A 41 -3.27 6.32 3.42
N SER A 42 -3.77 6.39 2.19
CA SER A 42 -3.36 7.40 1.21
C SER A 42 -3.63 8.82 1.71
N ARG A 43 -4.80 9.03 2.32
CA ARG A 43 -5.15 10.30 2.96
C ARG A 43 -4.22 10.64 4.13
N CYS A 44 -3.91 9.69 5.00
CA CYS A 44 -2.98 9.92 6.12
C CYS A 44 -1.60 10.34 5.63
N ILE A 45 -1.09 9.67 4.59
CA ILE A 45 0.22 9.98 3.99
C ILE A 45 0.24 11.39 3.39
N LEU A 46 -0.83 11.78 2.69
CA LEU A 46 -0.96 13.10 2.07
C LEU A 46 -1.14 14.22 3.10
N GLN A 47 -1.76 13.94 4.25
CA GLN A 47 -1.95 14.94 5.31
C GLN A 47 -0.68 15.16 6.13
N GLU A 48 0.05 14.09 6.44
CA GLU A 48 1.19 14.15 7.39
C GLU A 48 2.55 14.27 6.70
N HIS A 49 2.64 14.02 5.38
CA HIS A 49 3.89 14.01 4.59
C HIS A 49 5.06 13.31 5.32
N PRO A 50 4.90 12.06 5.77
CA PRO A 50 5.91 11.38 6.57
C PRO A 50 7.25 11.28 5.83
N SER A 51 8.34 11.48 6.56
CA SER A 51 9.69 11.31 6.01
C SER A 51 9.99 9.85 5.61
N ASP A 52 9.36 8.89 6.30
CA ASP A 52 9.35 7.46 6.02
C ASP A 52 7.90 6.93 5.93
N PRO A 53 7.38 6.70 4.72
CA PRO A 53 6.03 6.16 4.53
C PRO A 53 5.82 4.74 5.11
N VAL A 54 6.86 3.89 5.13
CA VAL A 54 6.75 2.51 5.60
C VAL A 54 6.55 2.49 7.10
N ASP A 55 7.41 3.20 7.84
CA ASP A 55 7.32 3.27 9.30
C ASP A 55 6.02 3.96 9.75
N PHE A 56 5.61 5.01 9.04
CA PHE A 56 4.34 5.70 9.32
C PHE A 56 3.13 4.79 9.12
N CYS A 57 3.05 4.06 7.99
CA CYS A 57 1.95 3.13 7.74
C CYS A 57 1.95 1.97 8.74
N LEU A 58 3.13 1.48 9.15
CA LEU A 58 3.23 0.39 10.11
C LEU A 58 2.72 0.82 11.49
N ARG A 59 2.97 2.07 11.89
CA ARG A 59 2.36 2.64 13.11
C ARG A 59 0.84 2.64 13.01
N ILE A 60 0.27 3.15 11.92
CA ILE A 60 -1.19 3.17 11.70
C ILE A 60 -1.77 1.77 11.78
N VAL A 61 -1.17 0.78 11.11
CA VAL A 61 -1.65 -0.61 11.13
C VAL A 61 -1.63 -1.17 12.56
N ARG A 62 -0.56 -0.90 13.33
CA ARG A 62 -0.47 -1.32 14.74
C ARG A 62 -1.52 -0.65 15.61
N ASP A 63 -1.79 0.63 15.40
CA ASP A 63 -2.80 1.39 16.12
C ASP A 63 -4.20 0.81 15.87
N ILE A 64 -4.55 0.51 14.60
CA ILE A 64 -5.82 -0.15 14.24
C ILE A 64 -5.94 -1.53 14.89
N MET A 65 -4.88 -2.34 14.84
CA MET A 65 -4.86 -3.66 15.47
C MET A 65 -5.04 -3.60 16.99
N ASN A 66 -4.61 -2.51 17.62
CA ASN A 66 -4.78 -2.24 19.04
C ASN A 66 -6.14 -1.59 19.37
N GLY A 67 -7.01 -1.38 18.39
CA GLY A 67 -8.32 -0.76 18.55
C GLY A 67 -8.29 0.76 18.73
N THR A 68 -7.20 1.41 18.32
CA THR A 68 -7.07 2.88 18.38
C THR A 68 -7.75 3.49 17.16
N GLU A 69 -8.61 4.49 17.38
CA GLU A 69 -9.21 5.27 16.30
C GLU A 69 -8.15 6.13 15.60
N ILE A 70 -8.06 5.99 14.28
CA ILE A 70 -7.18 6.82 13.46
C ILE A 70 -7.90 8.14 13.17
N THR A 71 -7.48 9.21 13.84
CA THR A 71 -8.08 10.55 13.74
C THR A 71 -7.64 11.33 12.49
N ALA A 72 -6.93 10.71 11.54
CA ALA A 72 -6.48 11.39 10.33
C ALA A 72 -7.67 12.01 9.61
N GLY A 73 -7.63 13.34 9.49
CA GLY A 73 -8.78 14.24 9.44
C GLY A 73 -9.86 13.82 8.45
N ALA A 74 -11.10 13.75 8.96
CA ALA A 74 -12.33 13.63 8.17
C ALA A 74 -12.61 14.88 7.31
N ASP A 75 -11.82 15.94 7.45
CA ASP A 75 -12.01 17.18 6.73
C ASP A 75 -11.38 17.12 5.33
N TYR A 76 -12.19 17.47 4.33
CA TYR A 76 -11.74 17.64 2.96
C TYR A 76 -10.62 18.69 2.90
N GLN A 77 -9.41 18.24 2.56
CA GLN A 77 -8.27 19.10 2.26
C GLN A 77 -8.05 19.09 0.75
N PRO A 78 -8.18 20.23 0.05
CA PRO A 78 -7.90 20.28 -1.38
C PRO A 78 -6.44 19.95 -1.62
N LYS A 79 -6.20 19.04 -2.58
CA LYS A 79 -4.86 18.60 -2.99
C LYS A 79 -4.02 19.78 -3.44
N LYS A 80 -2.85 19.96 -2.84
CA LYS A 80 -1.91 21.04 -3.18
C LYS A 80 -0.83 20.54 -4.14
N VAL A 81 -0.07 21.46 -4.73
CA VAL A 81 1.04 21.10 -5.66
C VAL A 81 2.14 20.37 -4.89
N GLU A 82 2.38 20.76 -3.65
CA GLU A 82 3.35 20.17 -2.74
C GLU A 82 3.08 18.68 -2.50
N ASP A 83 1.80 18.27 -2.48
CA ASP A 83 1.42 16.87 -2.37
C ASP A 83 1.94 16.03 -3.54
N ASN A 84 1.88 16.57 -4.76
CA ASN A 84 2.39 15.85 -5.94
C ASN A 84 3.91 15.70 -5.89
N ASN A 85 4.62 16.76 -5.46
CA ASN A 85 6.07 16.72 -5.31
C ASN A 85 6.46 15.67 -4.26
N TYR A 86 5.81 15.70 -3.09
CA TYR A 86 6.02 14.72 -2.03
C TYR A 86 5.78 13.28 -2.51
N MET A 87 4.65 13.02 -3.17
CA MET A 87 4.30 11.67 -3.67
C MET A 87 5.34 11.14 -4.66
N CYS A 88 5.91 12.02 -5.49
CA CYS A 88 6.97 11.70 -6.44
C CYS A 88 8.31 11.45 -5.72
N GLU A 89 8.75 12.39 -4.89
CA GLU A 89 10.04 12.34 -4.18
C GLU A 89 10.15 11.11 -3.26
N LYS A 90 9.05 10.73 -2.60
CA LYS A 90 9.00 9.58 -1.70
C LYS A 90 8.57 8.28 -2.37
N ASN A 91 8.35 8.27 -3.69
CA ASN A 91 7.86 7.11 -4.45
C ASN A 91 6.61 6.46 -3.83
N VAL A 92 5.70 7.27 -3.28
CA VAL A 92 4.53 6.77 -2.53
C VAL A 92 3.62 5.93 -3.41
N ASN A 93 3.41 6.34 -4.67
CA ASN A 93 2.60 5.57 -5.62
C ASN A 93 3.17 4.15 -5.82
N ALA A 94 4.49 4.04 -6.06
CA ALA A 94 5.13 2.74 -6.25
C ALA A 94 5.08 1.88 -4.98
N PHE A 95 5.20 2.49 -3.80
CA PHE A 95 5.02 1.82 -2.52
C PHE A 95 3.60 1.25 -2.35
N LEU A 96 2.56 2.07 -2.60
CA LEU A 96 1.17 1.65 -2.50
C LEU A 96 0.83 0.57 -3.52
N ASP A 97 1.28 0.73 -4.77
CA ASP A 97 1.07 -0.24 -5.84
C ASP A 97 1.69 -1.59 -5.47
N ALA A 98 2.94 -1.61 -5.00
CA ALA A 98 3.61 -2.84 -4.58
C ALA A 98 2.88 -3.52 -3.42
N TRP A 99 2.37 -2.74 -2.47
CA TRP A 99 1.63 -3.27 -1.32
C TRP A 99 0.28 -3.89 -1.74
N ILE A 100 -0.47 -3.22 -2.61
CA ILE A 100 -1.74 -3.73 -3.14
C ILE A 100 -1.50 -4.99 -3.97
N LEU A 101 -0.45 -5.02 -4.79
CA LEU A 101 -0.09 -6.19 -5.60
C LEU A 101 0.30 -7.38 -4.72
N ALA A 102 1.04 -7.15 -3.64
CA ALA A 102 1.37 -8.20 -2.68
C ALA A 102 0.11 -8.74 -1.97
N LEU A 103 -0.84 -7.88 -1.61
CA LEU A 103 -2.12 -8.31 -1.05
C LEU A 103 -2.92 -9.17 -2.04
N LEU A 104 -2.98 -8.74 -3.30
CA LEU A 104 -3.66 -9.47 -4.39
C LEU A 104 -3.00 -10.80 -4.74
N HIS A 105 -1.72 -10.97 -4.40
CA HIS A 105 -0.99 -12.22 -4.53
C HIS A 105 -1.33 -13.19 -3.39
N GLU A 106 -1.22 -12.74 -2.13
CA GLU A 106 -1.48 -13.57 -0.94
C GLU A 106 -2.96 -13.89 -0.71
N ARG A 107 -3.85 -12.95 -1.07
CA ARG A 107 -5.32 -13.06 -0.97
C ARG A 107 -5.82 -13.60 0.39
N PRO A 108 -5.46 -12.98 1.53
CA PRO A 108 -6.01 -13.35 2.83
C PRO A 108 -7.55 -13.31 2.83
N GLY A 109 -8.17 -14.31 3.46
CA GLY A 109 -9.61 -14.56 3.37
C GLY A 109 -10.44 -13.83 4.42
N THR A 110 -9.85 -13.54 5.57
CA THR A 110 -10.51 -12.88 6.71
C THR A 110 -9.91 -11.52 7.02
N ASP A 111 -10.66 -10.66 7.72
CA ASP A 111 -10.16 -9.33 8.14
C ASP A 111 -8.96 -9.44 9.08
N LEU A 112 -8.94 -10.46 9.95
CA LEU A 112 -7.80 -10.72 10.81
C LEU A 112 -6.54 -11.08 10.00
N GLU A 113 -6.67 -11.96 9.01
CA GLU A 113 -5.56 -12.33 8.12
C GLU A 113 -5.09 -11.13 7.29
N ARG A 114 -6.01 -10.27 6.81
CA ARG A 114 -5.67 -9.02 6.11
C ARG A 114 -4.83 -8.10 6.98
N MET A 115 -5.27 -7.84 8.23
CA MET A 115 -4.52 -7.00 9.16
C MET A 115 -3.15 -7.59 9.52
N GLN A 116 -3.06 -8.91 9.67
CA GLN A 116 -1.78 -9.59 9.88
C GLN A 116 -0.85 -9.45 8.67
N PHE A 117 -1.37 -9.62 7.45
CA PHE A 117 -0.64 -9.41 6.21
C PHE A 117 -0.10 -7.98 6.14
N HIS A 118 -0.94 -6.96 6.38
CA HIS A 118 -0.52 -5.56 6.33
C HIS A 118 0.65 -5.28 7.28
N ARG A 119 0.58 -5.78 8.51
CA ARG A 119 1.66 -5.64 9.49
C ARG A 119 2.94 -6.33 9.02
N GLN A 120 2.85 -7.61 8.62
CA GLN A 120 4.00 -8.42 8.22
C GLN A 120 4.69 -7.87 6.98
N TYR A 121 3.92 -7.44 5.98
CA TYR A 121 4.44 -6.82 4.76
C TYR A 121 5.27 -5.57 5.09
N LEU A 122 4.71 -4.65 5.88
CA LEU A 122 5.40 -3.42 6.27
C LEU A 122 6.61 -3.68 7.18
N GLU A 123 6.53 -4.66 8.09
CA GLU A 123 7.67 -5.09 8.91
C GLU A 123 8.80 -5.66 8.03
N GLY A 124 8.46 -6.44 7.01
CA GLY A 124 9.42 -6.97 6.03
C GLY A 124 10.12 -5.87 5.23
N LEU A 125 9.38 -4.84 4.81
CA LEU A 125 9.96 -3.66 4.15
C LEU A 125 10.90 -2.89 5.07
N ARG A 126 10.49 -2.64 6.32
CA ARG A 126 11.32 -1.94 7.31
C ARG A 126 12.61 -2.71 7.65
N GLY A 127 12.53 -4.03 7.73
CA GLY A 127 13.68 -4.91 7.98
C GLY A 127 14.63 -5.07 6.79
N GLY A 128 14.36 -4.43 5.65
CA GLY A 128 15.21 -4.51 4.46
C GLY A 128 15.09 -5.82 3.67
N LEU A 129 14.05 -6.64 3.91
CA LEU A 129 13.80 -7.90 3.18
C LEU A 129 13.16 -7.70 1.79
N GLY A 130 13.11 -6.46 1.30
CA GLY A 130 12.65 -6.11 -0.06
C GLY A 130 13.69 -6.26 -1.17
N LYS A 131 14.73 -7.09 -0.96
CA LYS A 131 15.67 -7.51 -2.02
C LYS A 131 15.68 -9.04 -2.11
N VAL A 132 14.72 -9.58 -2.84
CA VAL A 132 14.89 -10.81 -3.62
C VAL A 132 14.35 -10.54 -5.02
#